data_AF-A0AAW9RXG9-F1
#
_entry.id   AF-A0AAW9RXG9-F1
#
_cell.length_a   1.000
_cell.length_b   1.000
_cell.length_c   1.000
_cell.angle_alpha   90.00
_cell.angle_beta   90.00
_cell.angle_gamma   90.00
#
_symmetry.space_group_name_H-M   'P 1'
#
loop_
_entity.id
_entity.type
_entity.pdbx_description
1 polymer ?
#
loop_
_entity_poly.entity_id
_entity_poly.type
_entity_poly.pdbx_seq_one_letter_code
_entity_poly.pdbx_strand_id
1 'polypeptide(L)'
;MKLTNENSPDWFDLTYLQKGTPRQQKAYQAIQLSKVFSHLKPYSPVLAGTIPLGIDTETSDLDILYCTNNLNALSKQVYSLYQHYDEFSIRHQSIREQQVVVTNFYFSGFEFEIFAQNTASHSQHAYRHMVQEYRLLRLFGNPLRELVYQLKRQGVKTEPAFAQCLQLKGDPYLALLEMEKIPNKEIMNTYKELLKQ
;
A
#
# COMPACT_ATOMS: atom_id res chain seq x y z
N MET A 1 -6.47 2.84 29.10
CA MET A 1 -5.27 2.41 28.37
C MET A 1 -5.18 3.24 27.09
N LYS A 2 -4.24 4.19 27.03
CA LYS A 2 -4.01 4.99 25.82
C LYS A 2 -3.32 4.07 24.81
N LEU A 3 -4.02 3.68 23.74
CA LEU A 3 -3.36 3.10 22.56
C LEU A 3 -2.70 4.27 21.83
N THR A 4 -1.51 4.68 22.28
CA THR A 4 -0.63 5.58 21.53
C THR A 4 -0.16 4.87 20.26
N ASN A 5 0.13 5.63 19.20
CA ASN A 5 0.59 5.17 17.88
C ASN A 5 1.98 4.48 17.88
N GLU A 6 2.44 3.92 19.01
CA GLU A 6 3.85 3.57 19.24
C GLU A 6 4.32 2.25 18.60
N ASN A 7 3.53 1.59 17.73
CA ASN A 7 3.92 0.30 17.13
C ASN A 7 3.62 0.19 15.63
N SER A 8 3.56 1.30 14.88
CA SER A 8 3.63 1.21 13.41
C SER A 8 5.07 0.94 12.99
N PRO A 9 5.33 -0.04 12.09
CA PRO A 9 6.67 -0.20 11.52
C PRO A 9 7.06 1.08 10.78
N ASP A 10 8.37 1.32 10.67
CA ASP A 10 8.87 2.29 9.71
C ASP A 10 8.64 1.72 8.30
N TRP A 11 7.66 2.25 7.59
CA TRP A 11 7.28 1.77 6.26
C TRP A 11 8.38 1.98 5.21
N PHE A 12 9.34 2.88 5.47
CA PHE A 12 10.50 3.10 4.59
C PHE A 12 11.61 2.06 4.81
N ASP A 13 11.56 1.31 5.91
CA ASP A 13 12.44 0.17 6.15
C ASP A 13 11.69 -1.16 5.96
N LEU A 14 12.01 -1.87 4.88
CA LEU A 14 11.36 -3.13 4.53
C LEU A 14 11.69 -4.31 5.48
N THR A 15 12.52 -4.13 6.51
CA THR A 15 12.87 -5.21 7.46
C THR A 15 11.65 -5.82 8.16
N TYR A 16 10.52 -5.11 8.27
CA TYR A 16 9.28 -5.66 8.81
C TYR A 16 8.74 -6.85 8.00
N LEU A 17 9.00 -6.91 6.69
CA LEU A 17 8.57 -8.01 5.83
C LEU A 17 9.28 -9.34 6.14
N GLN A 18 10.51 -9.29 6.66
CA GLN A 18 11.29 -10.49 6.97
C GLN A 18 10.66 -11.34 8.08
N LYS A 19 9.91 -10.69 8.98
CA LYS A 19 9.19 -11.34 10.08
C LYS A 19 7.72 -11.58 9.75
N GLY A 20 7.32 -11.27 8.52
CA GLY A 20 5.94 -11.36 8.03
C GLY A 20 5.57 -12.76 7.55
N THR A 21 4.44 -12.84 6.84
CA THR A 21 3.96 -14.06 6.16
C THR A 21 4.97 -14.57 5.15
N PRO A 22 4.87 -15.85 4.71
CA PRO A 22 5.73 -16.37 3.64
C PRO A 22 5.71 -15.51 2.36
N ARG A 23 4.58 -14.89 2.03
CA ARG A 23 4.47 -14.00 0.86
C ARG A 23 5.15 -12.66 1.10
N GLN A 24 5.07 -12.09 2.30
CA GLN A 24 5.84 -10.89 2.68
C GLN A 24 7.36 -11.15 2.62
N GLN A 25 7.82 -12.31 3.07
CA GLN A 25 9.24 -12.68 2.97
C GLN A 25 9.69 -12.85 1.52
N LYS A 26 8.86 -13.44 0.66
CA LYS A 26 9.13 -13.52 -0.80
C LYS A 26 9.13 -12.13 -1.46
N ALA A 27 8.20 -11.26 -1.10
CA ALA A 27 8.18 -9.87 -1.57
C ALA A 27 9.45 -9.12 -1.17
N TYR A 28 9.91 -9.28 0.08
CA TYR A 28 11.18 -8.74 0.53
C TYR A 28 12.34 -9.20 -0.35
N GLN A 29 12.44 -10.52 -0.61
CA GLN A 29 13.48 -11.08 -1.48
C GLN A 29 13.40 -10.52 -2.90
N ALA A 30 12.20 -10.46 -3.50
CA ALA A 30 11.99 -9.92 -4.84
C ALA A 30 12.45 -8.46 -4.93
N ILE A 31 12.13 -7.62 -3.93
CA ILE A 31 12.56 -6.22 -3.88
C ILE A 31 14.08 -6.09 -3.73
N GLN A 32 14.72 -6.93 -2.92
CA GLN A 32 16.18 -6.92 -2.77
C GLN A 32 16.88 -7.35 -4.07
N LEU A 33 16.38 -8.40 -4.73
CA LEU A 33 16.93 -8.94 -5.97
C LEU A 33 16.76 -7.96 -7.15
N SER A 34 15.61 -7.30 -7.27
CA SER A 34 15.38 -6.28 -8.30
C SER A 34 16.18 -5.00 -8.06
N LYS A 35 16.65 -4.80 -6.82
CA LYS A 35 17.37 -3.60 -6.37
C LYS A 35 16.56 -2.31 -6.53
N VAL A 36 15.24 -2.41 -6.71
CA VAL A 36 14.37 -1.27 -7.03
C VAL A 36 14.39 -0.20 -5.94
N PHE A 37 14.49 -0.59 -4.67
CA PHE A 37 14.69 0.33 -3.56
C PHE A 37 16.08 0.97 -3.56
N SER A 38 17.14 0.20 -3.79
CA SER A 38 18.52 0.72 -3.74
C SER A 38 18.88 1.60 -4.94
N HIS A 39 18.48 1.22 -6.15
CA HIS A 39 18.77 1.97 -7.37
C HIS A 39 18.03 3.31 -7.40
N LEU A 40 16.81 3.35 -6.84
CA LEU A 40 15.93 4.52 -6.85
C LEU A 40 15.81 5.17 -5.46
N LYS A 41 16.74 4.87 -4.54
CA LYS A 41 16.79 5.42 -3.19
C LYS A 41 16.65 6.95 -3.12
N PRO A 42 17.26 7.75 -4.02
CA PRO A 42 17.13 9.22 -3.98
C PRO A 42 15.69 9.73 -4.10
N TYR A 43 14.77 8.90 -4.60
CA TYR A 43 13.36 9.24 -4.78
C TYR A 43 12.48 8.79 -3.59
N SER A 44 13.09 8.39 -2.48
CA SER A 44 12.42 7.98 -1.24
C SER A 44 11.35 6.89 -1.44
N PRO A 45 11.73 5.70 -1.92
CA PRO A 45 10.82 4.58 -2.11
C PRO A 45 10.11 4.20 -0.82
N VAL A 46 8.82 3.86 -0.92
CA VAL A 46 8.06 3.21 0.14
C VAL A 46 7.15 2.15 -0.48
N LEU A 47 7.07 0.99 0.17
CA LEU A 47 6.15 -0.08 -0.25
C LEU A 47 4.77 0.25 0.34
N ALA A 48 3.78 0.35 -0.53
CA ALA A 48 2.38 0.60 -0.19
C ALA A 48 1.54 -0.65 -0.46
N GLY A 49 0.22 -0.49 -0.36
CA GLY A 49 -0.73 -1.54 -0.69
C GLY A 49 -0.85 -2.61 0.39
N THR A 50 -1.22 -3.82 -0.02
CA THR A 50 -1.76 -4.81 0.93
C THR A 50 -0.77 -5.87 1.40
N ILE A 51 0.33 -6.05 0.68
CA ILE A 51 1.42 -6.93 1.10
C ILE A 51 2.02 -6.46 2.43
N PRO A 52 2.31 -5.17 2.67
CA PRO A 52 2.77 -4.70 3.98
C PRO A 52 1.83 -5.03 5.14
N LEU A 53 0.53 -5.15 4.86
CA LEU A 53 -0.52 -5.38 5.85
C LEU A 53 -0.79 -6.87 6.12
N GLY A 54 -0.32 -7.76 5.24
CA GLY A 54 -0.59 -9.20 5.30
C GLY A 54 -2.07 -9.54 5.03
N ILE A 55 -2.72 -8.73 4.19
CA ILE A 55 -4.07 -8.96 3.65
C ILE A 55 -4.06 -8.95 2.11
N ASP A 56 -2.90 -9.28 1.55
CA ASP A 56 -2.68 -9.49 0.12
C ASP A 56 -3.26 -10.83 -0.35
N THR A 57 -3.56 -10.90 -1.64
CA THR A 57 -3.97 -12.12 -2.36
C THR A 57 -2.84 -12.56 -3.30
N GLU A 58 -2.99 -13.72 -3.95
CA GLU A 58 -2.01 -14.23 -4.90
C GLU A 58 -1.76 -13.29 -6.08
N THR A 59 -2.76 -12.47 -6.42
CA THR A 59 -2.75 -11.49 -7.51
C THR A 59 -2.34 -10.08 -7.05
N SER A 60 -2.00 -9.88 -5.77
CA SER A 60 -1.56 -8.56 -5.30
C SER A 60 -0.14 -8.27 -5.79
N ASP A 61 0.04 -7.06 -6.30
CA ASP A 61 1.26 -6.44 -6.78
C ASP A 61 2.10 -5.82 -5.65
N LEU A 62 3.30 -5.37 -6.03
CA LEU A 62 4.21 -4.59 -5.20
C LEU A 62 4.10 -3.11 -5.59
N ASP A 63 3.22 -2.38 -4.92
CA ASP A 63 3.07 -0.92 -5.05
C ASP A 63 4.25 -0.18 -4.42
N ILE A 64 5.10 0.46 -5.22
CA ILE A 64 6.24 1.22 -4.71
C ILE A 64 6.07 2.69 -5.09
N LEU A 65 5.90 3.52 -4.06
CA LEU A 65 5.69 4.96 -4.23
C LEU A 65 7.01 5.71 -4.22
N TYR A 66 7.13 6.68 -5.12
CA TYR A 66 8.30 7.52 -5.28
C TYR A 66 7.91 9.00 -5.34
N CYS A 67 8.79 9.86 -4.82
CA CYS A 67 8.64 11.30 -4.86
C CYS A 67 9.72 11.91 -5.78
N THR A 68 9.29 12.66 -6.80
CA THR A 68 10.20 13.43 -7.66
C THR A 68 9.51 14.63 -8.29
N ASN A 69 10.24 15.73 -8.43
CA ASN A 69 9.82 16.87 -9.25
C ASN A 69 10.27 16.75 -10.73
N ASN A 70 11.05 15.72 -11.06
CA ASN A 70 11.55 15.46 -12.41
C ASN A 70 11.19 14.03 -12.85
N LEU A 71 9.93 13.86 -13.26
CA LEU A 71 9.40 12.59 -13.72
C LEU A 71 10.16 12.06 -14.96
N ASN A 72 10.59 12.94 -15.86
CA ASN A 72 11.34 12.53 -17.06
C ASN A 72 12.71 11.91 -16.74
N ALA A 73 13.41 12.45 -15.74
CA ALA A 73 14.68 11.88 -15.28
C ALA A 73 14.46 10.50 -14.67
N LEU A 74 13.44 10.35 -13.82
CA LEU A 74 13.06 9.06 -13.25
C LEU A 74 12.70 8.06 -14.37
N SER A 75 11.85 8.44 -15.32
CA SER A 75 11.43 7.56 -16.42
C SER A 75 12.62 7.01 -17.22
N LYS A 76 13.61 7.86 -17.53
CA LYS A 76 14.84 7.43 -18.22
C LYS A 76 15.64 6.45 -17.39
N GLN A 77 15.76 6.69 -16.09
CA GLN A 77 16.49 5.81 -15.18
C GLN A 77 15.78 4.46 -15.04
N VAL A 78 14.46 4.47 -14.81
CA VAL A 78 13.61 3.27 -14.70
C VAL A 78 13.67 2.46 -15.99
N TYR A 79 13.54 3.10 -17.15
CA TYR A 79 13.67 2.45 -18.46
C TYR A 79 15.04 1.77 -18.61
N SER A 80 16.13 2.49 -18.35
CA SER A 80 17.49 1.94 -18.44
C SER A 80 17.69 0.71 -17.53
N LEU A 81 17.13 0.76 -16.31
CA LEU A 81 17.32 -0.28 -15.31
C LEU A 81 16.41 -1.49 -15.52
N TYR A 82 15.19 -1.33 -16.02
CA TYR A 82 14.14 -2.35 -15.90
C TYR A 82 13.44 -2.73 -17.20
N GLN A 83 13.74 -2.08 -18.33
CA GLN A 83 13.07 -2.38 -19.62
C GLN A 83 13.17 -3.84 -20.08
N HIS A 84 14.15 -4.58 -19.55
CA HIS A 84 14.45 -5.96 -19.95
C HIS A 84 13.62 -6.99 -19.18
N TYR A 85 12.84 -6.56 -18.18
CA TYR A 85 11.92 -7.44 -17.46
C TYR A 85 10.63 -7.67 -18.26
N ASP A 86 9.99 -8.80 -17.98
CA ASP A 86 8.73 -9.17 -18.61
C ASP A 86 7.64 -8.13 -18.30
N GLU A 87 6.72 -7.95 -19.25
CA GLU A 87 5.58 -7.03 -19.11
C GLU A 87 5.96 -5.57 -18.80
N PHE A 88 7.21 -5.19 -19.07
CA PHE A 88 7.66 -3.83 -18.84
C PHE A 88 6.81 -2.81 -19.62
N SER A 89 6.29 -1.83 -18.90
CA SER A 89 5.58 -0.69 -19.48
C SER A 89 5.83 0.57 -18.66
N ILE A 90 5.86 1.72 -19.32
CA ILE A 90 5.97 3.02 -18.67
C ILE A 90 4.95 3.98 -19.26
N ARG A 91 4.18 4.64 -18.40
CA ARG A 91 3.08 5.54 -18.79
C ARG A 91 3.19 6.85 -18.04
N HIS A 92 3.15 7.94 -18.79
CA HIS A 92 2.95 9.28 -18.25
C HIS A 92 1.46 9.61 -18.33
N GLN A 93 0.86 10.04 -17.22
CA GLN A 93 -0.56 10.40 -17.17
C GLN A 93 -0.81 11.50 -16.14
N SER A 94 -2.04 12.01 -16.11
CA SER A 94 -2.51 12.96 -15.11
C SER A 94 -3.53 12.29 -14.21
N ILE A 95 -3.28 12.25 -12.91
CA ILE A 95 -4.22 11.76 -11.90
C ILE A 95 -4.49 12.90 -10.94
N ARG A 96 -5.78 13.28 -10.77
CA ARG A 96 -6.19 14.37 -9.87
C ARG A 96 -5.38 15.66 -10.10
N GLU A 97 -5.24 16.03 -11.38
CA GLU A 97 -4.50 17.22 -11.82
C GLU A 97 -2.98 17.20 -11.53
N GLN A 98 -2.45 16.07 -11.07
CA GLN A 98 -1.01 15.86 -10.88
C GLN A 98 -0.44 14.98 -11.98
N GLN A 99 0.71 15.37 -12.52
CA GLN A 99 1.48 14.52 -13.42
C GLN A 99 2.06 13.35 -12.62
N VAL A 100 1.90 12.15 -13.17
CA VAL A 100 2.41 10.92 -12.58
C VAL A 100 3.14 10.09 -13.63
N VAL A 101 4.04 9.24 -13.19
CA VAL A 101 4.61 8.15 -13.97
C VAL A 101 4.27 6.84 -13.29
N VAL A 102 3.71 5.92 -14.08
CA VAL A 102 3.44 4.55 -13.66
C VAL A 102 4.31 3.63 -14.50
N THR A 103 5.10 2.78 -13.86
CA THR A 103 5.84 1.72 -14.53
C THR A 103 5.44 0.38 -13.96
N ASN A 104 5.09 -0.58 -14.82
CA ASN A 104 4.84 -1.95 -14.43
C ASN A 104 5.91 -2.85 -15.03
N PHE A 105 6.29 -3.91 -14.32
CA PHE A 105 7.07 -5.04 -14.85
C PHE A 105 6.87 -6.25 -13.95
N TYR A 106 7.08 -7.44 -14.49
CA TYR A 106 7.00 -8.69 -13.73
C TYR A 106 8.39 -9.21 -13.39
N PHE A 107 8.63 -9.54 -12.12
CA PHE A 107 9.89 -10.10 -11.67
C PHE A 107 9.73 -10.97 -10.42
N SER A 108 10.42 -12.12 -10.39
CA SER A 108 10.51 -13.00 -9.21
C SER A 108 9.13 -13.38 -8.60
N GLY A 109 8.11 -13.57 -9.45
CA GLY A 109 6.78 -13.99 -9.02
C GLY A 109 5.84 -12.85 -8.61
N PHE A 110 6.23 -11.59 -8.82
CA PHE A 110 5.44 -10.41 -8.49
C PHE A 110 5.36 -9.45 -9.68
N GLU A 111 4.19 -8.84 -9.84
CA GLU A 111 4.08 -7.57 -10.56
C GLU A 111 4.62 -6.46 -9.66
N PHE A 112 5.51 -5.63 -10.19
CA PHE A 112 5.98 -4.41 -9.58
C PHE A 112 5.26 -3.23 -10.22
N GLU A 113 4.62 -2.38 -9.41
CA GLU A 113 4.12 -1.08 -9.86
C GLU A 113 4.96 0.03 -9.20
N ILE A 114 5.72 0.76 -10.01
CA ILE A 114 6.40 1.98 -9.60
C ILE A 114 5.46 3.14 -9.88
N PHE A 115 5.01 3.82 -8.82
CA PHE A 115 4.16 4.99 -8.90
C PHE A 115 4.93 6.23 -8.43
N ALA A 116 5.11 7.21 -9.32
CA ALA A 116 5.89 8.40 -9.02
C ALA A 116 5.14 9.70 -9.29
N GLN A 117 5.23 10.64 -8.36
CA GLN A 117 4.64 11.98 -8.49
C GLN A 117 5.42 13.02 -7.70
N ASN A 118 5.10 14.30 -7.91
CA ASN A 118 5.68 15.41 -7.15
C ASN A 118 4.96 15.64 -5.81
N THR A 119 4.87 14.59 -5.00
CA THR A 119 4.31 14.62 -3.65
C THR A 119 5.09 13.63 -2.81
N ALA A 120 5.50 14.06 -1.62
CA ALA A 120 6.25 13.22 -0.69
C ALA A 120 5.53 11.88 -0.47
N SER A 121 6.26 10.77 -0.49
CA SER A 121 5.67 9.43 -0.52
C SER A 121 4.72 9.17 0.66
N HIS A 122 5.02 9.71 1.85
CA HIS A 122 4.16 9.61 3.04
C HIS A 122 2.87 10.45 2.98
N SER A 123 2.78 11.38 2.03
CA SER A 123 1.59 12.22 1.80
C SER A 123 0.77 11.75 0.60
N GLN A 124 1.26 10.77 -0.15
CA GLN A 124 0.52 10.18 -1.26
C GLN A 124 -0.64 9.36 -0.73
N HIS A 125 -1.73 9.31 -1.49
CA HIS A 125 -2.94 8.66 -1.01
C HIS A 125 -2.77 7.15 -0.77
N ALA A 126 -2.04 6.42 -1.62
CA ALA A 126 -1.81 4.99 -1.42
C ALA A 126 -1.13 4.68 -0.08
N TYR A 127 -0.15 5.51 0.32
CA TYR A 127 0.46 5.42 1.64
C TYR A 127 -0.53 5.72 2.76
N ARG A 128 -1.29 6.82 2.63
CA ARG A 128 -2.30 7.22 3.63
C ARG A 128 -3.37 6.16 3.85
N HIS A 129 -3.86 5.57 2.76
CA HIS A 129 -4.76 4.41 2.79
C HIS A 129 -4.15 3.24 3.54
N MET A 130 -2.96 2.80 3.14
CA MET A 130 -2.27 1.69 3.80
C MET A 130 -2.10 1.94 5.31
N VAL A 131 -1.72 3.15 5.72
CA VAL A 131 -1.56 3.50 7.15
C VAL A 131 -2.90 3.46 7.89
N GLN A 132 -3.97 3.96 7.27
CA GLN A 132 -5.29 3.95 7.87
C GLN A 132 -5.87 2.51 7.93
N GLU A 133 -5.66 1.69 6.91
CA GLU A 133 -6.01 0.27 6.90
C GLU A 133 -5.25 -0.50 7.97
N TYR A 134 -3.93 -0.30 8.09
CA TYR A 134 -3.12 -0.86 9.17
C TYR A 134 -3.69 -0.49 10.53
N ARG A 135 -4.02 0.78 10.73
CA ARG A 135 -4.61 1.28 11.97
C ARG A 135 -5.92 0.58 12.31
N LEU A 136 -6.81 0.40 11.33
CA LEU A 136 -8.07 -0.32 11.54
C LEU A 136 -7.84 -1.80 11.87
N LEU A 137 -6.93 -2.47 11.15
CA LEU A 137 -6.54 -3.85 11.44
C LEU A 137 -5.95 -4.01 12.85
N ARG A 138 -5.22 -3.00 13.35
CA ARG A 138 -4.69 -2.99 14.72
C ARG A 138 -5.77 -2.78 15.78
N LEU A 139 -6.77 -1.94 15.48
CA LEU A 139 -7.86 -1.65 16.41
C LEU A 139 -8.83 -2.83 16.56
N PHE A 140 -9.11 -3.50 15.45
CA PHE A 140 -10.14 -4.55 15.41
C PHE A 140 -9.58 -5.97 15.35
N GLY A 141 -8.28 -6.14 15.07
CA GLY A 141 -7.60 -7.43 15.11
C GLY A 141 -8.05 -8.42 14.03
N ASN A 142 -7.97 -9.71 14.36
CA ASN A 142 -8.27 -10.81 13.44
C ASN A 142 -9.69 -10.79 12.86
N PRO A 143 -10.76 -10.43 13.61
CA PRO A 143 -12.11 -10.37 13.04
C PRO A 143 -12.21 -9.48 11.79
N LEU A 144 -11.64 -8.28 11.82
CA LEU A 144 -11.62 -7.40 10.65
C LEU A 144 -10.70 -7.96 9.55
N ARG A 145 -9.54 -8.48 9.93
CA ARG A 145 -8.55 -9.03 8.99
C ARG A 145 -9.14 -10.15 8.14
N GLU A 146 -9.83 -11.09 8.77
CA GLU A 146 -10.43 -12.25 8.10
C GLU A 146 -11.54 -11.84 7.14
N LEU A 147 -12.44 -10.94 7.57
CA LEU A 147 -13.53 -10.43 6.73
C LEU A 147 -12.99 -9.67 5.50
N VAL A 148 -12.02 -8.77 5.70
CA VAL A 148 -11.38 -8.04 4.60
C VAL A 148 -10.69 -9.02 3.64
N TYR A 149 -9.96 -10.00 4.18
CA TYR A 149 -9.28 -11.01 3.36
C TYR A 149 -10.27 -11.85 2.54
N GLN A 150 -11.40 -12.25 3.11
CA GLN A 150 -12.45 -13.00 2.41
C GLN A 150 -13.07 -12.19 1.27
N LEU A 151 -13.42 -10.92 1.51
CA LEU A 151 -13.94 -10.02 0.47
C LEU A 151 -12.91 -9.82 -0.64
N LYS A 152 -11.64 -9.65 -0.31
CA LYS A 152 -10.57 -9.52 -1.30
C LYS A 152 -10.41 -10.78 -2.16
N ARG A 153 -10.52 -11.97 -1.58
CA ARG A 153 -10.53 -13.23 -2.35
C ARG A 153 -11.73 -13.37 -3.28
N GLN A 154 -12.81 -12.65 -3.03
CA GLN A 154 -13.98 -12.56 -3.90
C GLN A 154 -13.82 -11.48 -4.99
N GLY A 155 -12.67 -10.81 -5.07
CA GLY A 155 -12.38 -9.77 -6.06
C GLY A 155 -12.79 -8.36 -5.63
N VAL A 156 -13.22 -8.16 -4.37
CA VAL A 156 -13.50 -6.83 -3.84
C VAL A 156 -12.17 -6.09 -3.60
N LYS A 157 -12.06 -4.85 -4.08
CA LYS A 157 -10.87 -4.01 -3.82
C LYS A 157 -10.72 -3.72 -2.33
N THR A 158 -9.51 -3.35 -1.90
CA THR A 158 -9.16 -3.17 -0.49
C THR A 158 -10.05 -2.12 0.20
N GLU A 159 -10.13 -0.90 -0.32
CA GLU A 159 -10.89 0.17 0.32
C GLU A 159 -12.40 -0.16 0.40
N PRO A 160 -13.05 -0.65 -0.67
CA PRO A 160 -14.41 -1.18 -0.58
C PRO A 160 -14.59 -2.32 0.43
N ALA A 161 -13.61 -3.23 0.57
CA ALA A 161 -13.70 -4.32 1.54
C ALA A 161 -13.75 -3.78 2.98
N PHE A 162 -12.86 -2.84 3.33
CA PHE A 162 -12.91 -2.18 4.64
C PHE A 162 -14.22 -1.40 4.85
N ALA A 163 -14.67 -0.67 3.83
CA ALA A 163 -15.91 0.10 3.89
C ALA A 163 -17.12 -0.82 4.11
N GLN A 164 -17.18 -1.99 3.48
CA GLN A 164 -18.24 -2.98 3.70
C GLN A 164 -18.20 -3.55 5.12
N CYS A 165 -17.03 -3.98 5.61
CA CYS A 165 -16.91 -4.53 6.96
C CYS A 165 -17.32 -3.53 8.06
N LEU A 166 -17.03 -2.25 7.85
CA LEU A 166 -17.31 -1.18 8.80
C LEU A 166 -18.60 -0.40 8.47
N GLN A 167 -19.35 -0.82 7.46
CA GLN A 167 -20.57 -0.17 6.96
C GLN A 167 -20.40 1.35 6.73
N LEU A 168 -19.24 1.74 6.19
CA LEU A 168 -18.95 3.13 5.86
C LEU A 168 -19.87 3.60 4.73
N LYS A 169 -20.34 4.84 4.82
CA LYS A 169 -21.23 5.47 3.83
C LYS A 169 -20.43 6.30 2.83
N GLY A 170 -20.94 6.38 1.61
CA GLY A 170 -20.36 7.20 0.55
C GLY A 170 -19.25 6.47 -0.21
N ASP A 171 -18.33 7.25 -0.78
CA ASP A 171 -17.18 6.72 -1.51
C ASP A 171 -16.18 6.04 -0.55
N PRO A 172 -15.88 4.73 -0.71
CA PRO A 172 -15.00 3.99 0.20
C PRO A 172 -13.62 4.60 0.38
N TYR A 173 -13.08 5.18 -0.70
CA TYR A 173 -11.77 5.79 -0.71
C TYR A 173 -11.76 7.05 0.18
N LEU A 174 -12.69 7.98 -0.04
CA LEU A 174 -12.80 9.16 0.81
C LEU A 174 -13.20 8.82 2.25
N ALA A 175 -14.12 7.87 2.44
CA ALA A 175 -14.62 7.49 3.75
C ALA A 175 -13.50 6.97 4.67
N LEU A 176 -12.57 6.16 4.14
CA LEU A 176 -11.41 5.71 4.92
C LEU A 176 -10.49 6.86 5.30
N LEU A 177 -10.15 7.76 4.36
CA LEU A 177 -9.27 8.90 4.65
C LEU A 177 -9.86 9.85 5.70
N GLU A 178 -11.19 10.05 5.71
CA GLU A 178 -11.84 10.89 6.72
C GLU A 178 -11.70 10.32 8.14
N MET A 179 -11.52 9.00 8.28
CA MET A 179 -11.27 8.37 9.59
C MET A 179 -9.91 8.74 10.20
N GLU A 180 -8.97 9.29 9.44
CA GLU A 180 -7.68 9.79 9.95
C GLU A 180 -7.89 10.83 11.08
N LYS A 181 -8.98 11.60 11.00
CA LYS A 181 -9.31 12.69 11.95
C LYS A 181 -10.03 12.20 13.21
N ILE A 182 -10.54 10.96 13.22
CA ILE A 182 -11.37 10.42 14.29
C ILE A 182 -10.47 9.71 15.32
N PRO A 183 -10.57 9.96 16.64
CA PRO A 183 -9.78 9.25 17.63
C PRO A 183 -10.05 7.73 17.69
N ASN A 184 -9.02 6.93 18.01
CA ASN A 184 -9.13 5.46 18.11
C ASN A 184 -10.29 4.98 18.99
N LYS A 185 -10.51 5.63 20.14
CA LYS A 185 -11.59 5.29 21.07
C LYS A 185 -12.97 5.46 20.44
N GLU A 186 -13.15 6.50 19.64
CA GLU A 186 -14.41 6.78 18.96
C GLU A 186 -14.66 5.78 17.83
N ILE A 187 -13.64 5.49 17.01
CA ILE A 187 -13.71 4.41 15.99
C ILE A 187 -14.13 3.08 16.63
N MET A 188 -13.47 2.68 17.72
CA MET A 188 -13.81 1.43 18.40
C MET A 188 -15.24 1.45 18.94
N ASN A 189 -15.68 2.52 19.59
CA ASN A 189 -17.03 2.59 20.14
C ASN A 189 -18.11 2.50 19.06
N THR A 190 -17.88 3.11 17.91
CA THR A 190 -18.85 3.16 16.81
C THR A 190 -18.96 1.82 16.08
N TYR A 191 -17.84 1.15 15.80
CA TYR A 191 -17.83 0.01 14.86
C TYR A 191 -17.58 -1.35 15.51
N LYS A 192 -17.26 -1.43 16.81
CA LYS A 192 -16.91 -2.71 17.46
C LYS A 192 -18.01 -3.76 17.40
N GLU A 193 -19.28 -3.37 17.51
CA GLU A 193 -20.40 -4.33 17.48
C GLU A 193 -20.60 -4.97 16.10
N LEU A 194 -20.14 -4.32 15.02
CA LEU A 194 -20.25 -4.84 13.66
C LEU A 194 -19.35 -6.05 13.41
N LEU A 195 -18.32 -6.24 14.25
CA LEU A 195 -17.27 -7.25 14.09
C LEU A 195 -17.36 -8.37 15.15
N LYS A 196 -18.49 -8.48 15.85
CA LYS A 196 -18.74 -9.53 16.87
C LYS A 196 -19.51 -10.75 16.32
N GLN A 197 -19.68 -10.85 15.01
CA GLN A 197 -20.43 -11.95 14.38
C GLN A 197 -19.61 -13.22 14.32
#